data_AF-A0A524FIY5-F1
#
_entry.id   AF-A0A524FIY5-F1
#
_cell.length_a   1.000
_cell.length_b   1.000
_cell.length_c   1.000
_cell.angle_alpha   90.00
_cell.angle_beta   90.00
_cell.angle_gamma   90.00
#
_symmetry.space_group_name_H-M   'P 1'
#
loop_
_entity.id
_entity.type
_entity.pdbx_description
1 polymer ?
#
loop_
_entity_poly.entity_id
_entity_poly.type
_entity_poly.pdbx_seq_one_letter_code
_entity_poly.pdbx_strand_id
1 'polypeptide(L)'
;MSLKIILIFLFGRAVNRERKENGTLVFNFLFATFILLLCLFISRLFFIYFDFFLTELDSDLYHLYPYIIYWKIGIAISYIGIAILILFIDKGIFNFRLKGLPFITMLIVIIFVLLYPVNTARDFEFISLLLIINTIWLLIIPLIYFYISIKRPEFKKMSLLISFGFIFYGIGPVVINEQIIAVMISIFGPGFRLISYFAFAITKLVGLLMLSYGFRGYSLQLSEEKQDFDGPKIIQKMGVHITRPENLTDEDVAFYREQTVCLVCKNTLRGFISNYICPECRALYCENCARTLTILENFCWSCNSPIDKTKPIKLDKIIEVKAEDKELKHKKK
;
A
#
# COMPACT_ATOMS: atom_id res chain seq x y z
N MET A 1 19.88 4.41 20.76
CA MET A 1 18.56 3.83 21.14
C MET A 1 17.56 4.88 21.56
N SER A 2 17.95 5.85 22.39
CA SER A 2 17.07 6.88 22.97
C SER A 2 16.21 7.63 21.95
N LEU A 3 16.78 8.01 20.80
CA LEU A 3 16.01 8.68 19.74
C LEU A 3 14.82 7.83 19.23
N LYS A 4 15.00 6.52 19.04
CA LYS A 4 13.91 5.65 18.56
C LYS A 4 12.75 5.63 19.55
N ILE A 5 13.03 5.60 20.85
CA ILE A 5 12.00 5.64 21.89
C ILE A 5 11.22 6.95 21.83
N ILE A 6 11.92 8.08 21.70
CA ILE A 6 11.30 9.40 21.53
C ILE A 6 10.39 9.42 20.30
N LEU A 7 10.88 8.91 19.16
CA LEU A 7 10.10 8.85 17.93
C LEU A 7 8.89 7.92 18.05
N ILE A 8 9.03 6.74 18.64
CA ILE A 8 7.92 5.82 18.92
C ILE A 8 6.86 6.51 19.77
N PHE A 9 7.26 7.24 20.81
CA PHE A 9 6.33 7.99 21.65
C PHE A 9 5.61 9.10 20.86
N LEU A 10 6.34 9.87 20.04
CA LEU A 10 5.77 10.94 19.20
C LEU A 10 4.77 10.40 18.18
N PHE A 11 5.12 9.33 17.45
CA PHE A 11 4.24 8.69 16.48
C PHE A 11 3.06 7.99 17.17
N GLY A 12 3.28 7.34 18.31
CA GLY A 12 2.21 6.74 19.11
C GLY A 12 1.19 7.78 19.59
N ARG A 13 1.65 8.96 20.00
CA ARG A 13 0.77 10.09 20.34
C ARG A 13 -0.02 10.59 19.13
N ALA A 14 0.60 10.66 17.96
CA ALA A 14 -0.07 11.07 16.72
C ALA A 14 -1.15 10.05 16.29
N VAL A 15 -0.84 8.75 16.31
CA VAL A 15 -1.80 7.66 16.05
C VAL A 15 -2.97 7.71 17.05
N ASN A 16 -2.68 7.91 18.34
CA ASN A 16 -3.73 8.01 19.36
C ASN A 16 -4.63 9.23 19.15
N ARG A 17 -4.09 10.35 18.64
CA ARG A 17 -4.88 11.53 18.29
C ARG A 17 -5.84 11.23 17.13
N GLU A 18 -5.35 10.64 16.04
CA GLU A 18 -6.22 10.24 14.92
C GLU A 18 -7.29 9.22 15.33
N ARG A 19 -6.95 8.29 16.23
CA ARG A 19 -7.94 7.35 16.81
C ARG A 19 -9.05 8.08 17.56
N LYS A 20 -8.72 9.12 18.33
CA LYS A 20 -9.71 9.94 19.07
C LYS A 20 -10.60 10.74 18.12
N GLU A 21 -10.03 11.29 17.06
CA GLU A 21 -10.76 12.09 16.06
C GLU A 21 -11.71 11.22 15.20
N ASN A 22 -11.28 10.02 14.80
CA ASN A 22 -12.07 9.12 13.94
C ASN A 22 -12.98 8.15 14.72
N GLY A 23 -12.88 8.09 16.05
CA GLY A 23 -13.58 7.12 16.90
C GLY A 23 -13.11 5.66 16.75
N THR A 24 -12.34 5.34 15.71
CA THR A 24 -11.81 4.01 15.42
C THR A 24 -10.32 4.09 15.06
N LEU A 25 -9.60 2.99 15.29
CA LEU A 25 -8.20 2.88 14.86
C LEU A 25 -8.17 2.62 13.35
N VAL A 26 -7.84 3.65 12.57
CA VAL A 26 -7.67 3.51 11.13
C VAL A 26 -6.24 3.03 10.85
N PHE A 27 -6.13 1.87 10.21
CA PHE A 27 -4.86 1.38 9.69
C PHE A 27 -4.46 2.20 8.46
N ASN A 28 -3.69 3.26 8.68
CA ASN A 28 -3.20 4.16 7.65
C ASN A 28 -1.66 4.17 7.60
N PHE A 29 -1.11 5.04 6.76
CA PHE A 29 0.33 5.19 6.59
C PHE A 29 1.05 5.60 7.89
N LEU A 30 0.45 6.49 8.70
CA LEU A 30 1.01 6.91 9.98
C LEU A 30 1.14 5.73 10.96
N PHE A 31 0.10 4.89 11.04
CA PHE A 31 0.11 3.66 11.82
C PHE A 31 1.20 2.68 11.34
N ALA A 32 1.35 2.51 10.03
CA ALA A 32 2.40 1.66 9.45
C ALA A 32 3.81 2.14 9.82
N THR A 33 4.06 3.45 9.76
CA THR A 33 5.32 4.05 10.21
C THR A 33 5.57 3.82 11.70
N PHE A 34 4.54 3.97 12.54
CA PHE A 34 4.65 3.67 13.97
C PHE A 34 5.06 2.21 14.22
N ILE A 35 4.41 1.25 13.55
CA ILE A 35 4.75 -0.17 13.65
C ILE A 35 6.17 -0.44 13.16
N LEU A 36 6.61 0.16 12.05
CA LEU A 36 8.00 0.05 11.60
C LEU A 36 8.99 0.52 12.66
N LEU A 37 8.77 1.68 13.27
CA LEU A 37 9.64 2.22 14.31
C LEU A 37 9.70 1.29 15.54
N LEU A 38 8.56 0.73 15.94
CA LEU A 38 8.48 -0.24 17.03
C LEU A 38 9.27 -1.51 16.71
N CYS A 39 9.05 -2.10 15.54
CA CYS A 39 9.79 -3.27 15.05
C CYS A 39 11.31 -3.00 15.00
N LEU A 40 11.74 -1.85 14.47
CA LEU A 40 13.15 -1.46 14.41
C LEU A 40 13.79 -1.20 15.79
N PHE A 41 12.99 -0.88 16.81
CA PHE A 41 13.47 -0.75 18.17
C PHE A 41 13.63 -2.11 18.84
N ILE A 42 12.59 -2.95 18.75
CA ILE A 42 12.59 -4.30 19.31
C ILE A 42 13.73 -5.13 18.68
N SER A 43 13.87 -5.11 17.36
CA SER A 43 14.97 -5.82 16.68
C SER A 43 16.34 -5.40 17.18
N ARG A 44 16.52 -4.10 17.52
CA ARG A 44 17.80 -3.61 18.03
C ARG A 44 18.09 -4.11 19.45
N LEU A 45 17.09 -4.40 20.28
CA LEU A 45 17.31 -5.05 21.57
C LEU A 45 17.87 -6.46 21.38
N PHE A 46 17.30 -7.23 20.45
CA PHE A 46 17.83 -8.55 20.07
C PHE A 46 19.26 -8.48 19.53
N PHE A 47 19.55 -7.53 18.64
CA PHE A 47 20.91 -7.35 18.14
C PHE A 47 21.89 -6.89 19.21
N ILE A 48 21.50 -6.03 20.15
CA ILE A 48 22.42 -5.65 21.25
C ILE A 48 22.74 -6.86 22.12
N TYR A 49 21.73 -7.68 22.43
CA TYR A 49 21.96 -8.91 23.19
C TYR A 49 22.88 -9.88 22.42
N PHE A 50 22.60 -10.10 21.14
CA PHE A 50 23.44 -10.91 20.25
C PHE A 50 24.87 -10.39 20.16
N ASP A 51 25.05 -9.14 19.71
CA ASP A 51 26.35 -8.51 19.43
C ASP A 51 27.24 -8.40 20.68
N PHE A 52 26.69 -7.98 21.83
CA PHE A 52 27.51 -7.62 23.00
C PHE A 52 27.55 -8.67 24.10
N PHE A 53 26.54 -9.53 24.22
CA PHE A 53 26.46 -10.49 25.33
C PHE A 53 26.71 -11.93 24.89
N LEU A 54 26.37 -12.28 23.64
CA LEU A 54 26.51 -13.67 23.17
C LEU A 54 27.77 -13.88 22.34
N THR A 55 28.05 -12.95 21.42
CA THR A 55 29.17 -13.10 20.48
C THR A 55 30.36 -12.23 20.81
N GLU A 56 30.20 -11.22 21.68
CA GLU A 56 31.27 -10.26 22.00
C GLU A 56 31.90 -9.64 20.73
N LEU A 57 31.10 -9.47 19.67
CA LEU A 57 31.49 -9.03 18.34
C LEU A 57 32.43 -9.98 17.57
N ASP A 58 32.58 -11.23 18.00
CA ASP A 58 33.29 -12.28 17.27
C ASP A 58 32.37 -12.92 16.21
N SER A 59 32.73 -12.72 14.94
CA SER A 59 31.99 -13.24 13.78
C SER A 59 31.99 -14.76 13.70
N ASP A 60 33.01 -15.43 14.25
CA ASP A 60 33.11 -16.89 14.18
C ASP A 60 32.04 -17.56 15.04
N LEU A 61 31.50 -16.86 16.03
CA LEU A 61 30.45 -17.36 16.90
C LEU A 61 29.04 -17.21 16.29
N TYR A 62 28.85 -16.45 15.22
CA TYR A 62 27.51 -16.04 14.75
C TYR A 62 26.61 -17.21 14.34
N HIS A 63 27.20 -18.29 13.84
CA HIS A 63 26.49 -19.49 13.37
C HIS A 63 26.16 -20.47 14.50
N LEU A 64 26.72 -20.30 15.70
CA LEU A 64 26.57 -21.23 16.80
C LEU A 64 25.20 -21.11 17.49
N TYR A 65 24.69 -22.24 17.97
CA TYR A 65 23.52 -22.28 18.84
C TYR A 65 23.94 -21.94 20.28
N PRO A 66 23.16 -21.11 21.04
CA PRO A 66 21.86 -20.53 20.71
C PRO A 66 21.92 -19.15 20.04
N TYR A 67 23.12 -18.62 19.74
CA TYR A 67 23.33 -17.23 19.33
C TYR A 67 22.57 -16.89 18.05
N ILE A 68 22.59 -17.80 17.07
CA ILE A 68 21.91 -17.64 15.79
C ILE A 68 20.39 -17.39 15.92
N ILE A 69 19.74 -17.90 16.98
CA ILE A 69 18.30 -17.69 17.19
C ILE A 69 18.00 -16.22 17.43
N TYR A 70 18.80 -15.54 18.27
CA TYR A 70 18.59 -14.13 18.60
C TYR A 70 18.78 -13.23 17.37
N TRP A 71 19.79 -13.54 16.56
CA TRP A 71 20.01 -12.86 15.29
C TRP A 71 18.83 -13.05 14.32
N LYS A 72 18.35 -14.29 14.15
CA LYS A 72 17.19 -14.61 13.30
C LYS A 72 15.92 -13.88 13.74
N ILE A 73 15.64 -13.86 15.05
CA ILE A 73 14.47 -13.16 15.61
C ILE A 73 14.60 -11.65 15.37
N GLY A 74 15.78 -11.07 15.64
CA GLY A 74 16.04 -9.65 15.38
C GLY A 74 15.78 -9.27 13.93
N ILE A 75 16.28 -10.08 12.99
CA ILE A 75 16.06 -9.91 11.55
C ILE A 75 14.59 -10.02 11.19
N ALA A 76 13.92 -11.08 11.63
CA ALA A 76 12.50 -11.31 11.32
C ALA A 76 11.64 -10.12 11.78
N ILE A 77 11.81 -9.66 13.02
CA ILE A 77 11.07 -8.51 13.56
C ILE A 77 11.33 -7.25 12.71
N SER A 78 12.58 -6.99 12.35
CA SER A 78 12.94 -5.83 11.53
C SER A 78 12.26 -5.87 10.15
N TYR A 79 12.34 -7.01 9.46
CA TYR A 79 11.78 -7.13 8.12
C TYR A 79 10.25 -7.24 8.11
N ILE A 80 9.61 -7.75 9.17
CA ILE A 80 8.15 -7.67 9.33
C ILE A 80 7.70 -6.20 9.35
N GLY A 81 8.38 -5.35 10.11
CA GLY A 81 8.08 -3.91 10.13
C GLY A 81 8.20 -3.25 8.76
N ILE A 82 9.25 -3.60 8.00
CA ILE A 82 9.47 -3.09 6.63
C ILE A 82 8.39 -3.61 5.68
N ALA A 83 8.06 -4.90 5.75
CA ALA A 83 7.04 -5.52 4.91
C ALA A 83 5.67 -4.85 5.13
N ILE A 84 5.29 -4.61 6.39
CA ILE A 84 4.06 -3.87 6.73
C ILE A 84 4.09 -2.48 6.08
N LEU A 85 5.18 -1.71 6.21
CA LEU A 85 5.28 -0.41 5.56
C LEU A 85 5.07 -0.50 4.04
N ILE A 86 5.71 -1.48 3.38
CA ILE A 86 5.59 -1.68 1.93
C ILE A 86 4.15 -2.01 1.52
N LEU A 87 3.44 -2.84 2.29
CA LEU A 87 2.02 -3.13 2.05
C LEU A 87 1.18 -1.85 2.06
N PHE A 88 1.45 -0.93 3.01
CA PHE A 88 0.76 0.36 3.07
C PHE A 88 1.16 1.32 1.97
N ILE A 89 2.42 1.28 1.51
CA ILE A 89 2.85 2.03 0.33
C ILE A 89 2.13 1.51 -0.92
N ASP A 90 2.06 0.19 -1.13
CA ASP A 90 1.32 -0.38 -2.27
C ASP A 90 -0.17 -0.01 -2.21
N LYS A 91 -0.81 -0.17 -1.05
CA LYS A 91 -2.21 0.21 -0.85
C LYS A 91 -2.45 1.71 -1.06
N GLY A 92 -1.62 2.57 -0.45
CA GLY A 92 -1.86 4.01 -0.37
C GLY A 92 -1.38 4.80 -1.57
N ILE A 93 -0.25 4.43 -2.16
CA ILE A 93 0.37 5.15 -3.29
C ILE A 93 -0.02 4.48 -4.61
N PHE A 94 0.02 3.16 -4.67
CA PHE A 94 -0.19 2.41 -5.91
C PHE A 94 -1.61 1.87 -6.08
N ASN A 95 -2.51 2.08 -5.10
CA ASN A 95 -3.85 1.50 -5.09
C ASN A 95 -3.82 -0.02 -5.35
N PHE A 96 -2.88 -0.73 -4.70
CA PHE A 96 -2.68 -2.18 -4.85
C PHE A 96 -2.32 -2.66 -6.28
N ARG A 97 -1.74 -1.81 -7.14
CA ARG A 97 -1.29 -2.23 -8.48
C ARG A 97 -0.23 -3.33 -8.42
N LEU A 98 0.59 -3.40 -7.36
CA LEU A 98 1.59 -4.48 -7.19
C LEU A 98 1.00 -5.74 -6.55
N LYS A 99 -0.30 -5.75 -6.23
CA LYS A 99 -1.05 -6.87 -5.63
C LYS A 99 -0.42 -7.41 -4.34
N GLY A 100 0.34 -6.58 -3.62
CA GLY A 100 1.07 -7.01 -2.42
C GLY A 100 2.25 -7.97 -2.68
N LEU A 101 2.69 -8.16 -3.93
CA LEU A 101 3.81 -9.06 -4.27
C LEU A 101 5.10 -8.77 -3.46
N PRO A 102 5.54 -7.49 -3.31
CA PRO A 102 6.72 -7.20 -2.50
C PRO A 102 6.58 -7.64 -1.03
N PHE A 103 5.39 -7.42 -0.44
CA PHE A 103 5.09 -7.85 0.93
C PHE A 103 5.15 -9.37 1.07
N ILE A 104 4.51 -10.11 0.16
CA ILE A 104 4.45 -11.57 0.17
C ILE A 104 5.85 -12.17 0.01
N THR A 105 6.63 -11.69 -0.95
CA THR A 105 8.00 -12.18 -1.19
C THR A 105 8.90 -11.95 0.01
N MET A 106 8.80 -10.79 0.67
CA MET A 106 9.55 -10.54 1.91
C MET A 106 9.17 -11.51 3.03
N LEU A 107 7.88 -11.78 3.23
CA LEU A 107 7.44 -12.74 4.24
C LEU A 107 7.95 -14.15 3.96
N ILE A 108 7.93 -14.60 2.71
CA ILE A 108 8.46 -15.92 2.32
C ILE A 108 9.95 -16.03 2.68
N VAL A 109 10.74 -15.00 2.35
CA VAL A 109 12.18 -14.98 2.69
C VAL A 109 12.38 -14.99 4.21
N ILE A 110 11.61 -14.21 4.97
CA ILE A 110 11.70 -14.20 6.44
C ILE A 110 11.38 -15.58 7.03
N ILE A 111 10.30 -16.21 6.59
CA ILE A 111 9.90 -17.55 7.04
C ILE A 111 11.00 -18.56 6.71
N PHE A 112 11.55 -18.52 5.50
CA PHE A 112 12.66 -19.39 5.11
C PHE A 112 13.89 -19.19 6.01
N VAL A 113 14.31 -17.94 6.26
CA VAL A 113 15.47 -17.63 7.11
C VAL A 113 15.27 -18.12 8.55
N LEU A 114 14.05 -17.99 9.09
CA LEU A 114 13.73 -18.51 10.42
C LEU A 114 13.89 -20.03 10.49
N LEU A 115 13.34 -20.75 9.51
CA LEU A 115 13.27 -22.22 9.49
C LEU A 115 14.56 -22.91 9.02
N TYR A 116 15.39 -22.24 8.22
CA TYR A 116 16.61 -22.84 7.64
C TYR A 116 17.62 -23.20 8.73
N PRO A 117 18.07 -24.47 8.89
CA PRO A 117 19.02 -24.85 9.91
C PRO A 117 20.41 -24.26 9.61
N VAL A 118 21.07 -23.71 10.64
CA VAL A 118 22.40 -23.10 10.52
C VAL A 118 23.33 -23.90 11.41
N ASN A 119 24.22 -24.68 10.81
CA ASN A 119 25.16 -25.53 11.55
C ASN A 119 26.61 -25.11 11.30
N THR A 120 26.87 -24.37 10.22
CA THR A 120 28.21 -23.95 9.80
C THR A 120 28.25 -22.46 9.46
N ALA A 121 29.45 -21.87 9.42
CA ALA A 121 29.65 -20.50 8.96
C ALA A 121 29.14 -20.29 7.51
N ARG A 122 29.28 -21.29 6.64
CA ARG A 122 28.78 -21.23 5.26
C ARG A 122 27.25 -21.16 5.20
N ASP A 123 26.55 -21.86 6.10
CA ASP A 123 25.09 -21.79 6.21
C ASP A 123 24.65 -20.38 6.61
N PHE A 124 25.40 -19.76 7.54
CA PHE A 124 25.16 -18.38 7.98
C PHE A 124 25.38 -17.36 6.86
N GLU A 125 26.44 -17.53 6.06
CA GLU A 125 26.68 -16.72 4.86
C GLU A 125 25.54 -16.87 3.85
N PHE A 126 25.09 -18.10 3.60
CA PHE A 126 24.00 -18.38 2.66
C PHE A 126 22.70 -17.66 3.05
N ILE A 127 22.26 -17.76 4.31
CA ILE A 127 21.06 -17.05 4.75
C ILE A 127 21.24 -15.52 4.73
N SER A 128 22.46 -15.03 4.99
CA SER A 128 22.79 -13.60 4.92
C SER A 128 22.70 -13.09 3.48
N LEU A 129 23.16 -13.88 2.51
CA LEU A 129 23.00 -13.60 1.08
C LEU A 129 21.53 -13.61 0.67
N LEU A 130 20.72 -14.54 1.17
CA LEU A 130 19.29 -14.60 0.85
C LEU A 130 18.55 -13.31 1.28
N LEU A 131 18.96 -12.68 2.38
CA LEU A 131 18.40 -11.41 2.84
C LEU A 131 18.69 -10.22 1.91
N ILE A 132 19.65 -10.34 0.98
CA ILE A 132 19.87 -9.33 -0.07
C ILE A 132 18.61 -9.17 -0.92
N ILE A 133 17.85 -10.25 -1.16
CA ILE A 133 16.57 -10.19 -1.89
C ILE A 133 15.60 -9.19 -1.22
N ASN A 134 15.51 -9.21 0.11
CA ASN A 134 14.68 -8.25 0.85
C ASN A 134 15.22 -6.81 0.79
N THR A 135 16.53 -6.66 0.63
CA THR A 135 17.18 -5.35 0.51
C THR A 135 16.90 -4.71 -0.86
N ILE A 136 16.71 -5.50 -1.92
CA ILE A 136 16.30 -4.98 -3.24
C ILE A 136 14.96 -4.23 -3.13
N TRP A 137 13.99 -4.76 -2.39
CA TRP A 137 12.71 -4.07 -2.16
C TRP A 137 12.89 -2.74 -1.43
N LEU A 138 13.84 -2.67 -0.49
CA LEU A 138 14.16 -1.44 0.22
C LEU A 138 14.75 -0.36 -0.69
N LEU A 139 15.49 -0.76 -1.74
CA LEU A 139 16.04 0.17 -2.75
C LEU A 139 14.96 0.76 -3.67
N ILE A 140 13.84 0.07 -3.84
CA ILE A 140 12.73 0.56 -4.67
C ILE A 140 11.98 1.70 -3.97
N ILE A 141 11.85 1.67 -2.63
CA ILE A 141 11.14 2.71 -1.86
C ILE A 141 11.66 4.13 -2.14
N PRO A 142 12.97 4.46 -2.04
CA PRO A 142 13.44 5.81 -2.33
C PRO A 142 13.18 6.22 -3.78
N LEU A 143 13.22 5.29 -4.75
CA LEU A 143 12.89 5.58 -6.16
C LEU A 143 11.41 5.94 -6.33
N ILE A 144 10.51 5.24 -5.62
CA ILE A 144 9.07 5.54 -5.60
C ILE A 144 8.84 6.96 -5.09
N TYR A 145 9.41 7.31 -3.94
CA TYR A 145 9.22 8.64 -3.36
C TYR A 145 9.90 9.74 -4.19
N PHE A 146 11.02 9.43 -4.84
CA PHE A 146 11.63 10.35 -5.79
C PHE A 146 10.69 10.61 -6.98
N TYR A 147 10.08 9.57 -7.55
CA TYR A 147 9.09 9.70 -8.62
C TYR A 147 7.86 10.51 -8.18
N ILE A 148 7.31 10.26 -6.99
CA ILE A 148 6.20 11.04 -6.42
C ILE A 148 6.59 12.52 -6.32
N SER A 149 7.82 12.81 -5.90
CA SER A 149 8.29 14.20 -5.75
C SER A 149 8.32 14.99 -7.07
N ILE A 150 8.51 14.30 -8.20
CA ILE A 150 8.49 14.88 -9.55
C ILE A 150 7.05 15.06 -10.03
N LYS A 151 6.20 14.04 -9.84
CA LYS A 151 4.83 14.01 -10.39
C LYS A 151 3.84 14.86 -9.59
N ARG A 152 4.07 15.05 -8.29
CA ARG A 152 3.17 15.72 -7.35
C ARG A 152 3.89 16.83 -6.60
N PRO A 153 3.87 18.08 -7.11
CA PRO A 153 4.63 19.19 -6.54
C PRO A 153 4.26 19.51 -5.08
N GLU A 154 3.00 19.28 -4.70
CA GLU A 154 2.48 19.48 -3.34
C GLU A 154 3.17 18.56 -2.31
N PHE A 155 3.59 17.36 -2.72
CA PHE A 155 4.30 16.39 -1.87
C PHE A 155 5.83 16.43 -2.06
N LYS A 156 6.37 17.36 -2.88
CA LYS A 156 7.78 17.35 -3.32
C LYS A 156 8.77 17.31 -2.16
N LYS A 157 8.64 18.25 -1.20
CA LYS A 157 9.57 18.37 -0.07
C LYS A 157 9.54 17.13 0.81
N MET A 158 8.34 16.65 1.18
CA MET A 158 8.18 15.50 2.08
C MET A 158 8.64 14.20 1.42
N SER A 159 8.35 14.02 0.13
CA SER A 159 8.76 12.83 -0.61
C SER A 159 10.28 12.77 -0.81
N LEU A 160 10.94 13.90 -1.10
CA LEU A 160 12.40 13.95 -1.16
C LEU A 160 13.04 13.66 0.21
N LEU A 161 12.49 14.20 1.29
CA LEU A 161 12.97 13.91 2.65
C LEU A 161 12.86 12.41 2.98
N ILE A 162 11.76 11.76 2.61
CA ILE A 162 11.59 10.31 2.78
C ILE A 162 12.62 9.56 1.93
N SER A 163 12.75 9.91 0.65
CA SER A 163 13.67 9.27 -0.28
C SER A 163 15.12 9.33 0.20
N PHE A 164 15.62 10.53 0.52
CA PHE A 164 16.96 10.70 1.08
C PHE A 164 17.10 10.06 2.46
N GLY A 165 16.06 10.12 3.30
CA GLY A 165 16.05 9.46 4.60
C GLY A 165 16.30 7.94 4.48
N PHE A 166 15.67 7.27 3.51
CA PHE A 166 15.92 5.87 3.21
C PHE A 166 17.34 5.62 2.70
N ILE A 167 17.83 6.48 1.80
CA ILE A 167 19.19 6.37 1.25
C ILE A 167 20.22 6.49 2.38
N PHE A 168 20.17 7.54 3.20
CA PHE A 168 21.07 7.70 4.34
C PHE A 168 20.93 6.53 5.33
N TYR A 169 19.70 6.14 5.68
CA TYR A 169 19.50 5.02 6.60
C TYR A 169 20.05 3.68 6.03
N GLY A 170 19.96 3.48 4.71
CA GLY A 170 20.38 2.27 4.00
C GLY A 170 21.86 2.19 3.65
N ILE A 171 22.52 3.32 3.40
CA ILE A 171 23.97 3.37 3.09
C ILE A 171 24.81 3.00 4.32
N GLY A 172 24.37 3.40 5.52
CA GLY A 172 25.11 3.15 6.75
C GLY A 172 25.62 1.69 6.88
N PRO A 173 24.72 0.68 6.83
CA PRO A 173 25.12 -0.73 6.90
C PRO A 173 26.14 -1.17 5.84
N VAL A 174 26.13 -0.56 4.66
CA VAL A 174 27.11 -0.85 3.60
C VAL A 174 28.49 -0.36 4.02
N VAL A 175 28.61 0.83 4.60
CA VAL A 175 29.88 1.42 5.04
C VAL A 175 30.57 0.58 6.13
N ILE A 176 29.78 -0.11 6.96
CA ILE A 176 30.31 -0.98 8.04
C ILE A 176 30.45 -2.44 7.62
N ASN A 177 30.35 -2.75 6.33
CA ASN A 177 30.63 -4.09 5.84
C ASN A 177 32.12 -4.44 6.11
N GLU A 178 32.39 -5.61 6.68
CA GLU A 178 33.74 -5.99 7.10
C GLU A 178 34.74 -6.02 5.93
N GLN A 179 34.29 -6.43 4.73
CA GLN A 179 35.15 -6.42 3.54
C GLN A 179 35.57 -5.00 3.15
N ILE A 180 34.64 -4.04 3.25
CA ILE A 180 34.92 -2.63 2.98
C ILE A 180 35.81 -2.05 4.07
N ILE A 181 35.53 -2.34 5.35
CA ILE A 181 36.36 -1.89 6.47
C ILE A 181 37.79 -2.43 6.34
N ALA A 182 37.98 -3.71 6.04
CA ALA A 182 39.30 -4.32 5.91
C ALA A 182 40.15 -3.66 4.82
N VAL A 183 39.56 -3.40 3.65
CA VAL A 183 40.23 -2.66 2.56
C VAL A 183 40.56 -1.23 2.97
N MET A 184 39.66 -0.55 3.68
CA MET A 184 39.93 0.82 4.09
C MET A 184 40.96 0.91 5.23
N ILE A 185 41.03 -0.09 6.12
CA ILE A 185 42.07 -0.18 7.16
C ILE A 185 43.46 -0.37 6.52
N SER A 186 43.58 -1.16 5.45
CA SER A 186 44.88 -1.35 4.80
C SER A 186 45.40 -0.06 4.13
N ILE A 187 44.49 0.84 3.73
CA ILE A 187 44.81 2.13 3.10
C ILE A 187 45.02 3.25 4.14
N PHE A 188 44.11 3.40 5.10
CA PHE A 188 44.05 4.52 6.04
C PHE A 188 44.55 4.19 7.45
N GLY A 189 44.88 2.93 7.72
CA GLY A 189 45.33 2.44 9.02
C GLY A 189 44.20 2.01 9.96
N PRO A 190 44.53 1.46 11.15
CA PRO A 190 43.58 0.84 12.08
C PRO A 190 42.56 1.84 12.67
N GLY A 191 42.90 3.13 12.73
CA GLY A 191 42.00 4.19 13.22
C GLY A 191 40.74 4.37 12.36
N PHE A 192 40.76 3.93 11.09
CA PHE A 192 39.62 4.07 10.18
C PHE A 192 38.36 3.35 10.68
N ARG A 193 38.51 2.21 11.36
CA ARG A 193 37.38 1.43 11.91
C ARG A 193 36.53 2.26 12.88
N LEU A 194 37.17 3.04 13.75
CA LEU A 194 36.44 3.89 14.70
C LEU A 194 35.66 4.98 13.95
N ILE A 195 36.29 5.61 12.96
CA ILE A 195 35.68 6.67 12.15
C ILE A 195 34.46 6.14 11.38
N SER A 196 34.56 4.94 10.79
CA SER A 196 33.45 4.34 10.04
C SER A 196 32.25 4.02 10.92
N TYR A 197 32.46 3.53 12.15
CA TYR A 197 31.37 3.32 13.12
C TYR A 197 30.70 4.64 13.55
N PHE A 198 31.47 5.72 13.75
CA PHE A 198 30.90 7.04 14.01
C PHE A 198 30.10 7.56 12.82
N ALA A 199 30.65 7.47 11.61
CA ALA A 199 29.96 7.87 10.38
C ALA A 199 28.66 7.07 10.17
N PHE A 200 28.67 5.77 10.45
CA PHE A 200 27.49 4.91 10.44
C PHE A 200 26.41 5.39 11.41
N ALA A 201 26.80 5.67 12.66
CA ALA A 201 25.87 6.12 13.70
C ALA A 201 25.21 7.46 13.32
N ILE A 202 26.00 8.42 12.82
CA ILE A 202 25.52 9.73 12.36
C ILE A 202 24.58 9.56 11.17
N THR A 203 24.98 8.79 10.16
CA THR A 203 24.19 8.56 8.94
C THR A 203 22.85 7.89 9.25
N LYS A 204 22.83 6.92 10.17
CA LYS A 204 21.59 6.32 10.70
C LYS A 204 20.72 7.33 11.45
N LEU A 205 21.31 8.18 12.28
CA LEU A 205 20.61 9.19 13.04
C LEU A 205 19.92 10.21 12.11
N VAL A 206 20.68 10.76 11.16
CA VAL A 206 20.20 11.73 10.17
C VAL A 206 19.11 11.10 9.31
N GLY A 207 19.35 9.91 8.76
CA GLY A 207 18.35 9.20 7.95
C GLY A 207 17.05 8.95 8.71
N LEU A 208 17.13 8.53 9.98
CA LEU A 208 15.96 8.30 10.82
C LEU A 208 15.18 9.58 11.12
N LEU A 209 15.87 10.70 11.38
CA LEU A 209 15.23 12.01 11.59
C LEU A 209 14.52 12.49 10.31
N MET A 210 15.17 12.37 9.15
CA MET A 210 14.59 12.73 7.86
C MET A 210 13.36 11.88 7.54
N LEU A 211 13.42 10.57 7.74
CA LEU A 211 12.28 9.66 7.58
C LEU A 211 11.13 10.04 8.51
N SER A 212 11.43 10.31 9.78
CA SER A 212 10.41 10.64 10.78
C SER A 212 9.70 11.96 10.44
N TYR A 213 10.47 12.98 10.07
CA TYR A 213 9.91 14.27 9.67
C TYR A 213 9.14 14.16 8.35
N GLY A 214 9.70 13.48 7.36
CA GLY A 214 9.10 13.25 6.05
C GLY A 214 7.80 12.47 6.14
N PHE A 215 7.76 11.34 6.87
CA PHE A 215 6.54 10.54 7.04
C PHE A 215 5.43 11.30 7.75
N ARG A 216 5.77 12.05 8.82
CA ARG A 216 4.78 12.86 9.52
C ARG A 216 4.19 13.93 8.59
N GLY A 217 5.03 14.69 7.89
CA GLY A 217 4.57 15.70 6.94
C GLY A 217 3.72 15.10 5.81
N TYR A 218 4.17 13.99 5.24
CA TYR A 218 3.46 13.27 4.18
C TYR A 218 2.08 12.76 4.64
N SER A 219 1.99 12.22 5.86
CA SER A 219 0.72 11.74 6.43
C SER A 219 -0.31 12.87 6.62
N LEU A 220 0.13 14.06 7.05
CA LEU A 220 -0.75 15.22 7.21
C LEU A 220 -1.29 15.68 5.86
N GLN A 221 -0.44 15.81 4.85
CA GLN A 221 -0.85 16.19 3.50
C GLN A 221 -1.85 15.18 2.88
N LEU A 222 -1.64 13.88 3.11
CA LEU A 222 -2.58 12.84 2.69
C LEU A 222 -3.94 12.93 3.41
N SER A 223 -3.94 13.36 4.68
CA SER A 223 -5.18 13.53 5.44
C SER A 223 -6.00 14.74 4.94
N GLU A 224 -5.31 15.82 4.54
CA GLU A 224 -5.94 17.02 3.96
C GLU A 224 -6.56 16.72 2.59
N GLU A 225 -5.87 15.95 1.73
CA GLU A 225 -6.39 15.56 0.40
C GLU A 225 -7.68 14.74 0.51
N LYS A 226 -7.81 13.88 1.53
CA LYS A 226 -9.03 13.11 1.78
C LYS A 226 -10.21 13.99 2.23
N GLN A 227 -9.96 15.05 3.00
CA GLN A 227 -11.02 15.94 3.47
C GLN A 227 -11.60 16.80 2.35
N ASP A 228 -10.83 17.14 1.33
CA ASP A 228 -11.33 17.96 0.21
C ASP A 228 -12.22 17.15 -0.75
N PHE A 229 -12.19 15.82 -0.67
CA PHE A 229 -13.07 14.92 -1.42
C PHE A 229 -14.41 14.64 -0.74
N ASP A 230 -14.62 15.10 0.50
CA ASP A 230 -15.93 15.09 1.13
C ASP A 230 -16.80 16.19 0.48
N GLY A 231 -17.64 15.75 -0.45
CA GLY A 231 -18.46 16.52 -1.38
C GLY A 231 -19.28 17.74 -0.87
N PRO A 232 -19.70 17.90 0.40
CA PRO A 232 -20.50 19.07 0.78
C PRO A 232 -19.82 20.43 0.55
N LYS A 233 -18.48 20.54 0.66
CA LYS A 233 -17.79 21.84 0.45
C LYS A 233 -17.63 22.23 -1.02
N ILE A 234 -17.58 21.26 -1.92
CA ILE A 234 -17.52 21.52 -3.36
C ILE A 234 -18.87 22.09 -3.83
N ILE A 235 -19.99 21.55 -3.33
CA ILE A 235 -21.35 22.06 -3.63
C ILE A 235 -21.49 23.53 -3.22
N GLN A 236 -20.92 23.91 -2.07
CA GLN A 236 -20.97 25.29 -1.57
C GLN A 236 -20.10 26.25 -2.39
N LYS A 237 -18.92 25.81 -2.87
CA LYS A 237 -18.05 26.62 -3.74
C LYS A 237 -18.61 26.80 -5.17
N MET A 238 -19.43 25.89 -5.66
CA MET A 238 -20.07 26.03 -6.99
C MET A 238 -21.25 27.01 -7.00
N GLY A 239 -21.62 27.61 -5.86
CA GLY A 239 -22.77 28.53 -5.79
C GLY A 239 -24.11 27.87 -6.12
N VAL A 240 -24.16 26.53 -6.17
CA VAL A 240 -25.39 25.78 -6.40
C VAL A 240 -26.15 25.75 -5.08
N HIS A 241 -27.04 26.73 -4.91
CA HIS A 241 -28.07 26.64 -3.89
C HIS A 241 -29.02 25.49 -4.27
N ILE A 242 -28.80 24.33 -3.65
CA ILE A 242 -29.76 23.22 -3.70
C ILE A 242 -30.95 23.64 -2.83
N THR A 243 -31.86 24.42 -3.40
CA THR A 243 -33.15 24.70 -2.77
C THR A 243 -34.02 23.47 -2.92
N ARG A 244 -34.47 22.91 -1.80
CA ARG A 244 -35.52 21.89 -1.80
C ARG A 244 -36.74 22.51 -2.49
N PRO A 245 -37.32 21.87 -3.54
CA PRO A 245 -38.53 22.37 -4.16
C PRO A 245 -39.61 22.50 -3.09
N GLU A 246 -40.24 23.68 -2.99
CA GLU A 246 -41.27 23.94 -1.96
C GLU A 246 -42.54 23.09 -2.18
N ASN A 247 -42.74 22.59 -3.40
CA ASN A 247 -43.88 21.75 -3.77
C ASN A 247 -43.37 20.44 -4.40
N LEU A 248 -43.07 19.45 -3.55
CA LEU A 248 -42.95 18.05 -3.97
C LEU A 248 -44.27 17.37 -3.64
N THR A 249 -45.01 16.92 -4.66
CA THR A 249 -46.24 16.14 -4.43
C THR A 249 -45.87 14.70 -4.09
N ASP A 250 -46.76 13.98 -3.38
CA ASP A 250 -46.55 12.57 -3.08
C ASP A 250 -46.47 11.71 -4.36
N GLU A 251 -47.10 12.17 -5.46
CA GLU A 251 -47.03 11.57 -6.79
C GLU A 251 -45.63 11.71 -7.41
N ASP A 252 -45.00 12.89 -7.29
CA ASP A 252 -43.62 13.10 -7.72
C ASP A 252 -42.66 12.17 -6.93
N VAL A 253 -42.86 12.07 -5.61
CA VAL A 253 -42.04 11.22 -4.75
C VAL A 253 -42.23 9.73 -5.08
N ALA A 254 -43.45 9.30 -5.39
CA ALA A 254 -43.75 7.93 -5.81
C ALA A 254 -43.09 7.60 -7.15
N PHE A 255 -43.19 8.50 -8.14
CA PHE A 255 -42.56 8.36 -9.45
C PHE A 255 -41.03 8.22 -9.34
N TYR A 256 -40.37 9.01 -8.50
CA TYR A 256 -38.93 8.90 -8.28
C TYR A 256 -38.52 7.65 -7.48
N ARG A 257 -39.40 7.10 -6.63
CA ARG A 257 -39.14 5.87 -5.86
C ARG A 257 -39.07 4.64 -6.76
N GLU A 258 -39.95 4.57 -7.76
CA GLU A 258 -39.96 3.49 -8.76
C GLU A 258 -38.76 3.54 -9.72
N GLN A 259 -38.21 4.74 -9.96
CA GLN A 259 -36.98 4.96 -10.74
C GLN A 259 -35.68 4.67 -9.97
N THR A 260 -35.69 3.82 -8.95
CA THR A 260 -34.44 3.43 -8.27
C THR A 260 -34.15 1.94 -8.40
N VAL A 261 -34.81 1.22 -9.31
CA VAL A 261 -34.64 -0.23 -9.46
C VAL A 261 -33.82 -0.54 -10.71
N CYS A 262 -32.83 -1.43 -10.59
CA CYS A 262 -32.08 -1.90 -11.76
C CYS A 262 -32.99 -2.71 -12.68
N LEU A 263 -33.00 -2.38 -13.98
CA LEU A 263 -33.85 -3.06 -14.97
C LEU A 263 -33.58 -4.58 -15.04
N VAL A 264 -32.33 -4.99 -14.87
CA VAL A 264 -31.86 -6.37 -15.04
C VAL A 264 -32.07 -7.20 -13.77
N CYS A 265 -31.47 -6.79 -12.64
CA CYS A 265 -31.49 -7.60 -11.42
C CYS A 265 -32.64 -7.25 -10.46
N LYS A 266 -33.45 -6.22 -10.77
CA LYS A 266 -34.57 -5.74 -9.96
C LYS A 266 -34.23 -5.34 -8.51
N ASN A 267 -32.95 -5.20 -8.18
CA ASN A 267 -32.52 -4.68 -6.88
C ASN A 267 -32.66 -3.16 -6.83
N THR A 268 -33.05 -2.65 -5.65
CA THR A 268 -33.05 -1.21 -5.36
C THR A 268 -31.62 -0.69 -5.33
N LEU A 269 -31.34 0.32 -6.16
CA LEU A 269 -30.09 1.05 -6.24
C LEU A 269 -30.00 1.95 -5.00
N ARG A 270 -29.28 1.50 -3.98
CA ARG A 270 -29.05 2.28 -2.76
C ARG A 270 -27.75 3.09 -2.90
N GLY A 271 -27.86 4.42 -2.81
CA GLY A 271 -26.72 5.34 -2.73
C GLY A 271 -26.31 5.98 -4.07
N PHE A 272 -25.34 6.90 -3.99
CA PHE A 272 -24.80 7.68 -5.13
C PHE A 272 -23.79 6.91 -5.99
N ILE A 273 -23.45 5.67 -5.62
CA ILE A 273 -22.27 5.00 -6.17
C ILE A 273 -22.71 4.05 -7.29
N SER A 274 -22.21 4.38 -8.49
CA SER A 274 -22.09 3.52 -9.69
C SER A 274 -23.40 2.96 -10.28
N ASN A 275 -24.31 3.85 -10.69
CA ASN A 275 -25.42 3.50 -11.55
C ASN A 275 -25.13 3.94 -13.00
N TYR A 276 -25.51 3.13 -13.97
CA TYR A 276 -25.51 3.51 -15.38
C TYR A 276 -26.94 3.89 -15.78
N ILE A 277 -27.09 5.10 -16.31
CA ILE A 277 -28.35 5.61 -16.86
C ILE A 277 -28.20 5.62 -18.38
N CYS A 278 -29.06 4.86 -19.07
CA CYS A 278 -29.06 4.88 -20.53
C CYS A 278 -29.36 6.31 -21.04
N PRO A 279 -28.51 6.90 -21.90
CA PRO A 279 -28.70 8.28 -22.35
C PRO A 279 -29.95 8.45 -23.23
N GLU A 280 -30.37 7.38 -23.92
CA GLU A 280 -31.49 7.43 -24.87
C GLU A 280 -32.86 7.28 -24.20
N CYS A 281 -32.99 6.34 -23.25
CA CYS A 281 -34.29 6.00 -22.64
C CYS A 281 -34.34 6.10 -21.12
N ARG A 282 -33.26 6.55 -20.47
CA ARG A 282 -33.12 6.70 -19.02
C ARG A 282 -33.32 5.40 -18.20
N ALA A 283 -33.23 4.23 -18.83
CA ALA A 283 -33.23 2.96 -18.12
C ALA A 283 -32.03 2.87 -17.17
N LEU A 284 -32.28 2.37 -15.96
CA LEU A 284 -31.29 2.30 -14.88
C LEU A 284 -30.71 0.90 -14.72
N TYR A 285 -29.39 0.86 -14.59
CA TYR A 285 -28.62 -0.36 -14.38
C TYR A 285 -27.65 -0.16 -13.21
N CYS A 286 -27.48 -1.17 -12.35
CA CYS A 286 -26.34 -1.16 -11.44
C CYS A 286 -25.04 -1.37 -12.22
N GLU A 287 -23.90 -0.94 -11.68
CA GLU A 287 -22.57 -1.07 -12.31
C GLU A 287 -22.33 -2.47 -12.88
N ASN A 288 -22.57 -3.49 -12.07
CA ASN A 288 -22.33 -4.88 -12.43
C ASN A 288 -23.17 -5.31 -13.62
N CYS A 289 -24.46 -4.96 -13.64
CA CYS A 289 -25.36 -5.30 -14.75
C CYS A 289 -24.99 -4.56 -16.03
N ALA A 290 -24.68 -3.26 -15.94
CA ALA A 290 -24.26 -2.47 -17.10
C ALA A 290 -22.96 -3.01 -17.71
N ARG A 291 -21.97 -3.33 -16.86
CA ARG A 291 -20.68 -3.90 -17.30
C ARG A 291 -20.85 -5.27 -17.95
N THR A 292 -21.71 -6.11 -17.36
CA THR A 292 -22.01 -7.44 -17.90
C THR A 292 -22.70 -7.34 -19.26
N LEU A 293 -23.72 -6.50 -19.39
CA LEU A 293 -24.41 -6.26 -20.67
C LEU A 293 -23.47 -5.71 -21.73
N THR A 294 -22.57 -4.79 -21.37
CA THR A 294 -21.55 -4.25 -22.28
C THR A 294 -20.64 -5.33 -22.88
N ILE A 295 -20.34 -6.40 -22.13
CA ILE A 295 -19.46 -7.50 -22.57
C ILE A 295 -20.23 -8.50 -23.43
N LEU A 296 -21.44 -8.88 -22.99
CA LEU A 296 -22.24 -9.92 -23.62
C LEU A 296 -22.83 -9.47 -24.95
N GLU A 297 -23.55 -8.34 -24.95
CA GLU A 297 -24.44 -7.94 -26.05
C GLU A 297 -24.24 -6.49 -26.50
N ASN A 298 -23.79 -5.63 -25.57
CA ASN A 298 -23.55 -4.21 -25.74
C ASN A 298 -24.77 -3.38 -26.19
N PHE A 299 -25.98 -3.68 -25.70
CA PHE A 299 -27.14 -2.80 -25.88
C PHE A 299 -28.02 -2.67 -24.64
N CYS A 300 -28.73 -1.55 -24.55
CA CYS A 300 -29.73 -1.29 -23.55
C CYS A 300 -30.98 -2.14 -23.82
N TRP A 301 -31.31 -3.08 -22.93
CA TRP A 301 -32.50 -3.92 -23.06
C TRP A 301 -33.85 -3.17 -23.15
N SER A 302 -33.90 -1.86 -22.86
CA SER A 302 -35.13 -1.07 -22.97
C SER A 302 -35.31 -0.40 -24.33
N CYS A 303 -34.22 0.04 -24.99
CA CYS A 303 -34.31 0.81 -26.24
C CYS A 303 -33.35 0.35 -27.33
N ASN A 304 -32.58 -0.72 -27.08
CA ASN A 304 -31.58 -1.30 -27.98
C ASN A 304 -30.43 -0.36 -28.39
N SER A 305 -30.26 0.79 -27.75
CA SER A 305 -29.10 1.66 -27.98
C SER A 305 -27.81 1.04 -27.39
N PRO A 306 -26.63 1.26 -28.00
CA PRO A 306 -25.38 0.72 -27.46
C PRO A 306 -25.08 1.31 -26.09
N ILE A 307 -24.66 0.46 -25.14
CA ILE A 307 -24.23 0.92 -23.80
C ILE A 307 -22.87 1.61 -23.92
N ASP A 308 -21.94 0.98 -24.63
CA ASP A 308 -20.64 1.53 -24.98
C ASP A 308 -20.61 1.81 -26.49
N LYS A 309 -20.68 3.10 -26.85
CA LYS A 309 -20.65 3.57 -28.23
C LYS A 309 -19.36 3.19 -28.97
N THR A 310 -18.30 2.80 -28.26
CA THR A 310 -17.02 2.39 -28.88
C THR A 310 -16.98 0.92 -29.29
N LYS A 311 -17.99 0.12 -28.91
CA LYS A 311 -18.05 -1.32 -29.19
C LYS A 311 -19.21 -1.65 -30.12
N PRO A 312 -19.07 -2.67 -30.99
CA PRO A 312 -20.18 -3.14 -31.81
C PRO A 312 -21.24 -3.81 -30.94
N ILE A 313 -22.49 -3.81 -31.41
CA ILE A 313 -23.59 -4.54 -30.79
C ILE A 313 -23.55 -5.99 -31.30
N LYS A 314 -23.66 -6.97 -30.40
CA LYS A 314 -23.67 -8.41 -30.75
C LYS A 314 -25.12 -8.92 -30.73
N LEU A 315 -25.83 -8.86 -31.86
CA LEU A 315 -27.23 -9.34 -31.96
C LEU A 315 -27.37 -10.81 -32.40
N ASP A 316 -26.26 -11.53 -32.55
CA ASP A 316 -26.13 -12.62 -33.53
C ASP A 316 -26.87 -13.94 -33.25
N LYS A 317 -27.86 -14.05 -32.35
CA LYS A 317 -28.52 -15.37 -32.10
C LYS A 317 -30.04 -15.42 -31.85
N ILE A 318 -30.78 -14.30 -31.84
CA ILE A 318 -32.21 -14.36 -31.44
C ILE A 318 -33.18 -14.51 -32.65
N ILE A 319 -32.74 -14.24 -33.88
CA ILE A 319 -33.66 -14.14 -35.02
C ILE A 319 -33.91 -15.51 -35.72
N GLU A 320 -33.01 -16.49 -35.64
CA GLU A 320 -33.19 -17.75 -36.38
C GLU A 320 -34.17 -18.75 -35.74
N VAL A 321 -34.48 -18.64 -34.43
CA VAL A 321 -35.33 -19.64 -33.75
C VAL A 321 -36.85 -19.39 -33.97
N LYS A 322 -37.27 -18.21 -34.43
CA LYS A 322 -38.70 -17.92 -34.67
C LYS A 322 -39.19 -18.23 -36.09
N ALA A 323 -38.30 -18.57 -37.02
CA ALA A 323 -38.68 -18.94 -38.38
C ALA A 323 -39.10 -20.43 -38.50
N GLU A 324 -38.48 -21.34 -37.75
CA GLU A 324 -38.78 -22.78 -37.87
C GLU A 324 -40.09 -23.20 -37.17
N ASP A 325 -40.56 -22.47 -36.15
CA ASP A 325 -41.77 -22.84 -35.40
C ASP A 325 -43.10 -22.53 -36.12
N LYS A 326 -43.05 -21.78 -37.24
CA LYS A 326 -44.24 -21.54 -38.08
C LYS A 326 -44.45 -22.57 -39.18
N GLU A 327 -43.42 -23.31 -39.61
CA GLU A 327 -43.59 -24.33 -40.66
C GLU A 327 -44.13 -25.67 -40.11
N LEU A 328 -43.96 -25.96 -38.81
CA LEU A 328 -44.42 -27.23 -38.22
C LEU A 328 -45.92 -27.29 -37.88
N LYS A 329 -46.66 -26.16 -37.94
CA LYS A 329 -48.11 -26.16 -37.66
C LYS A 329 -49.01 -26.30 -38.89
N HIS A 330 -48.48 -26.31 -40.12
CA HIS A 330 -49.30 -26.44 -41.33
C HIS A 330 -49.33 -27.83 -41.99
N LYS A 331 -48.65 -28.85 -41.43
CA LYS A 331 -48.58 -30.21 -42.02
C LYS A 331 -49.29 -31.33 -41.25
N LYS A 332 -50.25 -31.01 -40.37
CA LYS A 332 -51.15 -32.01 -39.78
C LYS A 332 -52.61 -31.59 -39.94
N LYS A 333 -53.15 -31.82 -41.13
CA LYS A 333 -54.58 -32.05 -41.36
C LYS A 333 -54.76 -33.04 -42.50
#